data_AF-A0A7X8WQK2-F1
#
_entry.id   AF-A0A7X8WQK2-F1
#
_cell.length_a   1.000
_cell.length_b   1.000
_cell.length_c   1.000
_cell.angle_alpha   90.00
_cell.angle_beta   90.00
_cell.angle_gamma   90.00
#
_symmetry.space_group_name_H-M   'P 1'
#
loop_
_entity.id
_entity.type
_entity.pdbx_description
1 polymer ?
#
loop_
_entity_poly.entity_id
_entity_poly.type
_entity_poly.pdbx_seq_one_letter_code
_entity_poly.pdbx_strand_id
1 'polypeptide(L)'
;MQELPDQKPQNVKRFTLAFVIVALVMVVGKVINLVITFLPAAADAVIQVNGESSVTVASLRNAYISSVIFFALIYGVVLLGVHKSKNWARWATVLLAVLAAAGGFNGLARLLTSGSFDVVALALSLAQLVASCWLLSLAFRRDLTAWFKHQPVPEK
;
A
#
# COMPACT_ATOMS: atom_id res chain seq x y z
N MET A 1 22.72 14.79 -23.50
CA MET A 1 22.09 14.32 -22.25
C MET A 1 21.39 15.55 -21.68
N GLN A 2 20.06 15.57 -21.65
CA GLN A 2 19.32 16.72 -21.08
C GLN A 2 19.45 16.65 -19.56
N GLU A 3 20.10 17.67 -18.99
CA GLU A 3 20.24 17.82 -17.55
C GLU A 3 18.84 17.94 -16.94
N LEU A 4 18.49 16.96 -16.10
CA LEU A 4 17.28 17.02 -15.28
C LEU A 4 17.42 18.27 -14.39
N PRO A 5 16.40 19.13 -14.30
CA PRO A 5 16.47 20.31 -13.44
C PRO A 5 16.80 19.88 -12.00
N ASP A 6 17.78 20.56 -11.41
CA ASP A 6 18.43 20.24 -10.14
C ASP A 6 17.45 20.20 -8.94
N GLN A 7 16.24 20.73 -9.13
CA GLN A 7 15.14 20.62 -8.18
C GLN A 7 14.03 19.68 -8.66
N LYS A 8 13.82 18.60 -7.91
CA LYS A 8 12.62 17.75 -8.05
C LYS A 8 11.36 18.64 -8.02
N PRO A 9 10.49 18.58 -9.05
CA PRO A 9 9.25 19.36 -9.09
C PRO A 9 8.42 19.12 -7.82
N GLN A 10 7.78 20.16 -7.29
CA GLN A 10 6.97 20.05 -6.06
C GLN A 10 5.90 18.95 -6.18
N ASN A 11 5.34 18.75 -7.37
CA ASN A 11 4.39 17.68 -7.67
C ASN A 11 4.99 16.27 -7.52
N VAL A 12 6.27 16.07 -7.84
CA VAL A 12 6.99 14.79 -7.65
C VAL A 12 7.26 14.51 -6.18
N LYS A 13 7.61 15.56 -5.41
CA LYS A 13 7.75 15.45 -3.94
C LYS A 13 6.42 15.05 -3.29
N ARG A 14 5.33 15.74 -3.66
CA ARG A 14 3.96 15.42 -3.19
C ARG A 14 3.52 14.01 -3.57
N PHE A 15 3.83 13.57 -4.78
CA PHE A 15 3.54 12.20 -5.24
C PHE A 15 4.31 11.14 -4.47
N THR A 16 5.61 11.36 -4.26
CA THR A 16 6.45 10.45 -3.47
C THR A 16 5.91 10.36 -2.03
N LEU A 17 5.54 11.50 -1.44
CA LEU A 17 4.94 11.56 -0.12
C LEU A 17 3.59 10.84 -0.06
N ALA A 18 2.71 11.04 -1.05
CA ALA A 18 1.45 10.31 -1.15
C ALA A 18 1.67 8.80 -1.27
N PHE A 19 2.67 8.36 -2.04
CA PHE A 19 3.04 6.94 -2.13
C PHE A 19 3.57 6.38 -0.81
N VAL A 20 4.41 7.13 -0.09
CA VAL A 20 4.87 6.73 1.25
C VAL A 20 3.70 6.60 2.21
N ILE A 21 2.72 7.51 2.18
CA ILE A 21 1.52 7.41 3.03
C ILE A 21 0.72 6.15 2.69
N VAL A 22 0.46 5.88 1.40
CA VAL A 22 -0.24 4.64 0.99
C VAL A 22 0.52 3.40 1.46
N ALA A 23 1.84 3.36 1.26
CA ALA A 23 2.69 2.27 1.71
C ALA A 23 2.59 2.06 3.23
N LEU A 24 2.65 3.15 3.99
CA LEU A 24 2.60 3.12 5.45
C LEU A 24 1.24 2.63 5.94
N VAL A 25 0.13 3.13 5.40
CA VAL A 25 -1.23 2.67 5.75
C VAL A 25 -1.37 1.17 5.44
N MET A 26 -0.88 0.71 4.30
CA MET A 26 -0.95 -0.70 3.89
C MET A 26 -0.12 -1.62 4.80
N VAL A 27 1.12 -1.25 5.09
CA VAL A 27 2.02 -2.06 5.94
C VAL A 27 1.53 -2.03 7.39
N VAL A 28 1.20 -0.86 7.93
CA VAL A 28 0.68 -0.71 9.30
C VAL A 28 -0.63 -1.47 9.46
N GLY A 29 -1.55 -1.39 8.49
CA GLY A 29 -2.79 -2.16 8.52
C GLY A 29 -2.55 -3.67 8.59
N LYS A 30 -1.54 -4.20 7.89
CA LYS A 30 -1.14 -5.60 8.00
C LYS A 30 -0.53 -5.92 9.37
N VAL A 31 0.34 -5.06 9.89
CA VAL A 31 0.96 -5.24 11.22
C VAL A 31 -0.11 -5.22 12.32
N ILE A 32 -1.08 -4.31 12.26
CA ILE A 32 -2.18 -4.25 13.23
C ILE A 32 -3.00 -5.54 13.20
N ASN A 33 -3.36 -6.03 12.00
CA ASN A 33 -4.07 -7.31 11.87
C ASN A 33 -3.24 -8.48 12.42
N LEU A 34 -1.92 -8.50 12.18
CA LEU A 34 -1.04 -9.51 12.77
C LEU A 34 -1.12 -9.48 14.31
N VAL A 35 -1.06 -8.29 14.91
CA VAL A 35 -1.08 -8.11 16.37
C VAL A 35 -2.44 -8.47 16.96
N ILE A 36 -3.54 -8.03 16.35
CA ILE A 36 -4.89 -8.29 16.90
C ILE A 36 -5.28 -9.76 16.71
N THR A 37 -4.96 -10.36 15.56
CA THR A 37 -5.44 -11.71 15.22
C THR A 37 -4.53 -12.83 15.74
N PHE A 38 -3.20 -12.66 15.71
CA PHE A 38 -2.27 -13.76 15.94
C PHE A 38 -1.41 -13.65 17.21
N LEU A 39 -1.27 -12.47 17.81
CA LEU A 39 -0.57 -12.33 19.10
C LEU A 39 -1.36 -12.89 20.30
N PRO A 40 -2.70 -12.73 20.40
CA PRO A 40 -3.47 -13.25 21.52
C PRO A 40 -3.81 -14.74 21.39
N ALA A 41 -3.59 -15.35 20.22
CA ALA A 41 -3.83 -16.77 20.01
C ALA A 41 -2.63 -17.60 20.53
N ALA A 42 -2.91 -18.68 21.27
CA ALA A 42 -1.87 -19.61 21.71
C ALA A 42 -1.14 -20.20 20.48
N ALA A 43 0.20 -20.14 20.47
CA ALA A 43 1.00 -20.55 19.32
C ALA A 43 0.81 -22.04 18.95
N ASP A 44 0.47 -22.86 19.95
CA ASP A 44 0.28 -24.30 19.85
C ASP A 44 -1.17 -24.68 19.52
N ALA A 45 -2.08 -23.70 19.42
CA ALA A 45 -3.44 -23.96 19.01
C ALA A 45 -3.45 -24.50 17.58
N VAL A 46 -4.24 -25.56 17.37
CA VAL A 46 -4.39 -26.23 16.10
C VAL A 46 -5.76 -25.90 15.53
N ILE A 47 -5.79 -25.34 14.33
CA ILE A 47 -7.04 -25.11 13.61
C ILE A 47 -7.32 -26.37 12.78
N GLN A 48 -8.36 -27.11 13.16
CA GLN A 48 -8.91 -28.18 12.33
C GLN A 48 -9.94 -27.58 11.39
N VAL A 49 -9.62 -27.58 10.10
CA VAL A 49 -10.58 -27.31 9.03
C VAL A 49 -11.11 -28.67 8.60
N ASN A 50 -12.42 -28.88 8.67
CA ASN A 50 -13.06 -30.17 8.34
C ASN A 50 -12.59 -30.69 6.97
N GLY A 51 -11.82 -31.78 6.97
CA GLY A 51 -11.33 -32.44 5.75
C GLY A 51 -9.93 -32.00 5.27
N GLU A 52 -9.25 -31.08 5.96
CA GLU A 52 -7.90 -30.62 5.61
C GLU A 52 -6.87 -30.94 6.69
N SER A 53 -5.59 -30.94 6.29
CA SER A 53 -4.45 -31.07 7.19
C SER A 53 -4.51 -30.02 8.29
N SER A 54 -4.38 -30.44 9.55
CA SER A 54 -4.35 -29.54 10.70
C SER A 54 -3.24 -28.49 10.56
N VAL A 55 -3.59 -27.20 10.63
CA VAL A 55 -2.62 -26.10 10.56
C VAL A 55 -2.45 -25.47 11.93
N THR A 56 -1.20 -25.35 12.38
CA THR A 56 -0.88 -24.66 13.64
C THR A 56 -1.03 -23.15 13.49
N VAL A 57 -1.48 -22.47 14.55
CA VAL A 57 -1.52 -21.01 14.61
C VAL A 57 -0.13 -20.41 14.37
N ALA A 58 0.95 -21.08 14.83
CA ALA A 58 2.33 -20.70 14.53
C ALA A 58 2.64 -20.66 13.02
N SER A 59 2.16 -21.63 12.24
CA SER A 59 2.34 -21.67 10.78
C SER A 59 1.61 -20.51 10.09
N LEU A 60 0.34 -20.27 10.46
CA LEU A 60 -0.45 -19.14 9.97
C LEU A 60 0.19 -17.79 10.31
N ARG A 61 0.68 -17.64 11.55
CA ARG A 61 1.41 -16.44 12.00
C ARG A 61 2.67 -16.21 11.16
N ASN A 62 3.48 -17.24 10.92
CA ASN A 62 4.70 -17.12 10.11
C ASN A 62 4.40 -16.80 8.64
N ALA A 63 3.36 -17.40 8.06
CA ALA A 63 2.88 -17.05 6.73
C ALA A 63 2.43 -15.58 6.67
N TYR A 64 1.74 -15.10 7.70
CA TYR A 64 1.30 -13.72 7.78
C TYR A 64 2.49 -12.75 7.92
N ILE A 65 3.47 -13.04 8.78
CA ILE A 65 4.71 -12.26 8.92
C ILE A 65 5.45 -12.20 7.58
N SER A 66 5.57 -13.34 6.90
CA SER A 66 6.19 -13.40 5.57
C SER A 66 5.46 -12.51 4.56
N SER A 67 4.12 -12.48 4.63
CA SER A 67 3.32 -11.58 3.78
C SER A 67 3.58 -10.10 4.10
N VAL A 68 3.71 -9.71 5.38
CA VAL A 68 4.02 -8.33 5.79
C VAL A 68 5.37 -7.90 5.20
N ILE A 69 6.39 -8.75 5.33
CA ILE A 69 7.74 -8.50 4.80
C ILE A 69 7.68 -8.37 3.28
N PHE A 70 6.98 -9.28 2.59
CA PHE A 70 6.83 -9.24 1.15
C PHE A 70 6.16 -7.95 0.66
N PHE A 71 5.10 -7.51 1.33
CA PHE A 71 4.45 -6.23 1.03
C PHE A 71 5.41 -5.05 1.24
N ALA A 72 6.14 -5.02 2.36
CA ALA A 72 7.12 -3.97 2.65
C ALA A 72 8.21 -3.90 1.56
N LEU A 73 8.69 -5.05 1.09
CA LEU A 73 9.67 -5.13 0.00
C LEU A 73 9.11 -4.60 -1.32
N ILE A 74 7.89 -4.97 -1.71
CA ILE A 74 7.27 -4.45 -2.94
C ILE A 74 7.18 -2.92 -2.91
N TYR A 75 6.64 -2.37 -1.83
CA TYR A 75 6.53 -0.91 -1.68
C TYR A 75 7.90 -0.24 -1.65
N GLY A 76 8.90 -0.84 -0.99
CA GLY A 76 10.28 -0.36 -0.98
C GLY A 76 10.95 -0.33 -2.36
N VAL A 77 10.80 -1.39 -3.16
CA VAL A 77 11.34 -1.47 -4.52
C VAL A 77 10.72 -0.40 -5.42
N VAL A 78 9.41 -0.21 -5.33
CA VAL A 78 8.71 0.84 -6.08
C VAL A 78 9.15 2.24 -5.61
N LEU A 79 9.35 2.46 -4.30
CA LEU A 79 9.86 3.71 -3.75
C LEU A 79 11.24 4.06 -4.31
N LEU A 80 12.15 3.08 -4.40
CA LEU A 80 13.46 3.25 -5.03
C LEU A 80 13.33 3.60 -6.52
N GLY A 81 12.39 2.96 -7.22
CA GLY A 81 12.07 3.27 -8.61
C GLY A 81 11.55 4.70 -8.81
N VAL A 82 10.67 5.16 -7.92
CA VAL A 82 10.15 6.54 -7.89
C VAL A 82 11.29 7.53 -7.61
N HIS A 83 12.16 7.21 -6.66
CA HIS A 83 13.29 8.08 -6.31
C HIS A 83 14.26 8.26 -7.49
N LYS A 84 14.48 7.19 -8.27
CA LYS A 84 15.30 7.16 -9.50
C LYS A 84 14.55 7.62 -10.76
N SER A 85 13.35 8.18 -10.64
CA SER A 85 12.52 8.68 -11.77
C SER A 85 12.28 7.65 -12.89
N LYS A 86 12.18 6.35 -12.54
CA LYS A 86 11.97 5.31 -13.56
C LYS A 86 10.51 5.26 -14.00
N ASN A 87 10.27 5.26 -15.31
CA ASN A 87 8.93 5.23 -15.89
C ASN A 87 8.06 4.04 -15.42
N TRP A 88 8.67 2.86 -15.23
CA TRP A 88 7.95 1.68 -14.71
C TRP A 88 7.45 1.88 -13.29
N ALA A 89 8.16 2.67 -12.47
CA ALA A 89 7.81 2.89 -11.08
C ALA A 89 6.51 3.68 -10.94
N ARG A 90 6.26 4.63 -11.86
CA ARG A 90 4.99 5.36 -11.92
C ARG A 90 3.81 4.42 -12.16
N TRP A 91 3.92 3.52 -13.13
CA TRP A 91 2.85 2.57 -13.41
C TRP A 91 2.68 1.55 -12.27
N ALA A 92 3.79 1.12 -11.65
CA ALA A 92 3.74 0.27 -10.46
C ALA A 92 3.04 0.98 -9.28
N THR A 93 3.32 2.25 -9.01
CA THR A 93 2.61 3.03 -7.97
C THR A 93 1.12 3.19 -8.27
N VAL A 94 0.74 3.38 -9.54
CA VAL A 94 -0.67 3.45 -9.94
C VAL A 94 -1.36 2.11 -9.70
N LEU A 95 -0.74 1.01 -10.13
CA LEU A 95 -1.27 -0.34 -9.90
C LEU A 95 -1.46 -0.62 -8.41
N LEU A 96 -0.44 -0.32 -7.60
CA LEU A 96 -0.51 -0.51 -6.14
C LEU A 96 -1.57 0.36 -5.49
N ALA A 97 -1.77 1.61 -5.96
CA ALA A 97 -2.81 2.49 -5.45
C ALA A 97 -4.21 2.00 -5.83
N VAL A 98 -4.41 1.43 -7.02
CA VAL A 98 -5.69 0.81 -7.41
C VAL A 98 -5.97 -0.43 -6.54
N LEU A 99 -4.97 -1.29 -6.32
CA LEU A 99 -5.11 -2.45 -5.44
C LEU A 99 -5.37 -2.02 -3.99
N ALA A 100 -4.72 -0.97 -3.53
CA ALA A 100 -4.99 -0.38 -2.22
C ALA A 100 -6.40 0.19 -2.15
N ALA A 101 -6.87 0.95 -3.14
CA ALA A 101 -8.24 1.45 -3.16
C ALA A 101 -9.27 0.30 -3.12
N ALA A 102 -9.05 -0.77 -3.90
CA ALA A 102 -9.89 -1.96 -3.89
C ALA A 102 -9.89 -2.66 -2.52
N GLY A 103 -8.72 -2.77 -1.87
CA GLY A 103 -8.59 -3.29 -0.52
C GLY A 103 -9.34 -2.46 0.53
N GLY A 104 -9.24 -1.13 0.45
CA GLY A 104 -9.94 -0.21 1.34
C GLY A 104 -11.46 -0.28 1.16
N PHE A 105 -11.93 -0.38 -0.08
CA PHE A 105 -13.35 -0.59 -0.37
C PHE A 105 -13.86 -1.94 0.17
N ASN A 106 -13.09 -3.02 0.00
CA ASN A 106 -13.45 -4.33 0.55
C ASN A 106 -13.50 -4.30 2.10
N GLY A 107 -12.53 -3.65 2.73
CA GLY A 107 -12.52 -3.44 4.19
C GLY A 107 -13.76 -2.69 4.67
N LEU A 108 -14.10 -1.59 3.99
CA LEU A 108 -15.31 -0.81 4.30
C LEU A 108 -16.59 -1.63 4.09
N ALA A 109 -16.70 -2.35 2.97
CA ALA A 109 -17.84 -3.21 2.68
C ALA A 109 -18.03 -4.29 3.76
N ARG A 110 -16.95 -4.94 4.21
CA ARG A 110 -17.00 -5.94 5.29
C ARG A 110 -17.47 -5.36 6.62
N LEU A 111 -17.07 -4.13 6.96
CA LEU A 111 -17.56 -3.47 8.17
C LEU A 111 -19.06 -3.19 8.10
N LEU A 112 -19.53 -2.71 6.95
CA LEU A 112 -20.94 -2.46 6.72
C LEU A 112 -21.79 -3.73 6.73
N THR A 113 -21.27 -4.85 6.20
CA THR A 113 -22.02 -6.12 6.14
C THR A 113 -21.94 -6.96 7.41
N SER A 114 -20.85 -6.84 8.19
CA SER A 114 -20.70 -7.59 9.45
C SER A 114 -21.41 -6.95 10.64
N GLY A 115 -21.82 -5.67 10.53
CA GLY A 115 -22.44 -4.93 11.64
C GLY A 115 -21.49 -4.63 12.80
N SER A 116 -20.20 -4.99 12.68
CA SER A 116 -19.17 -4.73 13.68
C SER A 116 -18.55 -3.36 13.43
N PHE A 117 -18.74 -2.43 14.38
CA PHE A 117 -18.13 -1.10 14.35
C PHE A 117 -16.71 -1.16 14.94
N ASP A 118 -15.80 -1.82 14.23
CA ASP A 118 -14.38 -1.70 14.52
C ASP A 118 -13.88 -0.34 13.98
N VAL A 119 -13.72 0.61 14.90
CA VAL A 119 -13.26 1.98 14.62
C VAL A 119 -11.87 1.98 13.99
N VAL A 120 -10.99 1.04 14.36
CA VAL A 120 -9.63 0.96 13.82
C VAL A 120 -9.68 0.50 12.36
N ALA A 121 -10.46 -0.54 12.08
CA ALA A 121 -10.65 -1.02 10.71
C ALA A 121 -11.34 0.02 9.81
N LEU A 122 -12.30 0.78 10.35
CA LEU A 122 -12.95 1.88 9.63
C LEU A 122 -11.96 2.99 9.29
N ALA A 123 -11.19 3.46 10.28
CA ALA A 123 -10.20 4.51 10.10
C ALA A 123 -9.12 4.11 9.08
N LEU A 124 -8.62 2.86 9.16
CA LEU A 124 -7.65 2.32 8.19
C LEU A 124 -8.23 2.26 6.78
N SER A 125 -9.46 1.77 6.62
CA SER A 125 -10.12 1.66 5.31
C SER A 125 -10.33 3.03 4.66
N LEU A 126 -10.75 4.03 5.45
CA LEU A 126 -10.91 5.40 4.98
C LEU A 126 -9.56 6.06 4.65
N ALA A 127 -8.56 5.92 5.51
CA ALA A 127 -7.22 6.45 5.27
C ALA A 127 -6.62 5.86 3.98
N GLN A 128 -6.82 4.56 3.74
CA GLN A 128 -6.37 3.87 2.56
C GLN A 128 -7.06 4.40 1.29
N LEU A 129 -8.38 4.63 1.32
CA LEU A 129 -9.11 5.21 0.20
C LEU A 129 -8.67 6.64 -0.09
N VAL A 130 -8.59 7.50 0.93
CA VAL A 130 -8.20 8.91 0.78
C VAL A 130 -6.77 9.01 0.23
N ALA A 131 -5.83 8.25 0.79
CA ALA A 131 -4.44 8.24 0.33
C ALA A 131 -4.32 7.71 -1.11
N SER A 132 -5.05 6.66 -1.45
CA SER A 132 -5.04 6.09 -2.81
C SER A 132 -5.62 7.05 -3.84
N CYS A 133 -6.77 7.67 -3.55
CA CYS A 133 -7.38 8.68 -4.41
C CYS A 133 -6.46 9.90 -4.59
N TRP A 134 -5.83 10.36 -3.51
CA TRP A 134 -4.89 11.47 -3.58
C TRP A 134 -3.68 11.12 -4.46
N LEU A 135 -3.10 9.92 -4.30
CA LEU A 135 -2.00 9.46 -5.13
C LEU A 135 -2.39 9.34 -6.60
N LEU A 136 -3.54 8.74 -6.90
CA LEU A 136 -4.04 8.62 -8.27
C LEU A 136 -4.26 10.01 -8.90
N SER A 137 -4.79 10.98 -8.15
CA SER A 137 -4.96 12.36 -8.64
C SER A 137 -3.63 13.03 -9.03
N LEU A 138 -2.53 12.67 -8.34
CA LEU A 138 -1.19 13.16 -8.63
C LEU A 138 -0.51 12.39 -9.77
N ALA A 139 -0.79 11.08 -9.89
CA ALA A 139 -0.18 10.19 -10.86
C ALA A 139 -0.44 10.61 -12.32
N PHE A 140 -1.62 11.18 -12.58
CA PHE A 140 -2.04 11.60 -13.92
C PHE A 140 -1.73 13.07 -14.25
N ARG A 141 -1.06 13.81 -13.34
CA ARG A 141 -0.66 15.19 -13.64
C ARG A 141 0.39 15.23 -14.76
N ARG A 142 0.24 16.22 -15.64
CA ARG A 142 1.08 16.41 -16.82
C ARG A 142 2.55 16.62 -16.45
N ASP A 143 2.81 17.42 -15.41
CA ASP A 143 4.17 17.71 -14.91
C ASP A 143 4.87 16.44 -14.40
N LEU A 144 4.11 15.55 -13.74
CA LEU A 144 4.63 14.30 -13.23
C LEU A 144 4.94 13.33 -14.38
N THR A 145 4.08 13.31 -15.40
CA THR A 145 4.29 12.53 -16.60
C THR A 145 5.53 12.97 -17.37
N ALA A 146 5.74 14.29 -17.51
CA ALA A 146 6.93 14.83 -18.16
C ALA A 146 8.21 14.45 -17.40
N TRP A 147 8.20 14.54 -16.06
CA TRP A 147 9.33 14.15 -15.21
C TRP A 147 9.75 12.69 -15.36
N PHE A 148 8.79 11.75 -15.30
CA PHE A 148 9.10 10.32 -15.45
C PHE A 148 9.50 9.95 -16.89
N LYS A 149 9.01 10.69 -17.89
CA LYS A 149 9.38 10.52 -19.30
C LYS A 149 10.65 11.28 -19.70
N HIS A 150 11.29 12.00 -18.78
CA HIS A 150 12.45 12.87 -19.07
C HIS A 150 12.15 13.88 -20.20
N GLN A 151 10.90 14.35 -20.27
CA GLN A 151 10.44 15.36 -21.22
C GLN A 151 10.47 16.74 -20.55
N PRO A 152 10.69 17.83 -21.30
CA PRO A 152 10.64 19.18 -20.76
C PRO A 152 9.27 19.41 -20.10
N VAL A 153 9.29 19.77 -18.82
CA VAL A 153 8.08 20.14 -18.07
C VAL A 153 7.64 21.50 -18.62
N PRO A 154 6.41 21.64 -19.15
CA PRO A 154 5.95 22.94 -19.60
C PRO A 154 5.86 23.87 -18.39
N GLU A 155 6.64 24.96 -18.40
CA GLU A 155 6.47 26.06 -17.45
C GLU A 155 5.06 26.64 -17.64
N LYS A 156 4.34 26.78 -16.52
CA LYS A 156 3.06 27.48 -16.47
C LYS A 156 3.29 28.94 -16.16
#